data_AF-A0A399E5K8-F1
#
_entry.id   AF-A0A399E5K8-F1
#
_cell.length_a   1.000
_cell.length_b   1.000
_cell.length_c   1.000
_cell.angle_alpha   90.00
_cell.angle_beta   90.00
_cell.angle_gamma   90.00
#
_symmetry.space_group_name_H-M   'P 1'
#
loop_
_entity.id
_entity.type
_entity.pdbx_description
1 polymer ?
#
loop_
_entity_poly.entity_id
_entity_poly.type
_entity_poly.pdbx_seq_one_letter_code
_entity_poly.pdbx_strand_id
1 'polypeptide(L)'
;MRVYALKLFHDEDTGCARWPWLSMPDREAQDKFYSGIHRSITAGQPPQLHPWRPLPVVVVRQGSLHPHEPPADLSTLGLDMRCTPLTLSQRAVEALGDLLAPDAELLPLDCQEGRYYLLNVTRLLFPLDLPNSLVKWEEGPFGPQLSSAYILSFQEALLQGVNIFAMPEHALDGYFITDALKERIEAAGLRSNLQPLLVWDSQDPEYFDERYRHNPAQWQRFRQMLLVQQGLAEPPPPPPPPPPREVVEEPLSQEDRQSILNILQAAVKFINRAERLKLQLSSEPKLLVQQVFFQCEKLRRRRDLSQDERENRAIELGLLWGEQVCRAYGWEWVKLDGDHVVVAPDRSAYVSPVVYMYGFFYDPERENNTLLLFNMIGAKGKIPAKPGDYLHIG
;
A
#
# COMPACT_ATOMS: atom_id res chain seq x y z
N MET A 1 7.09 10.76 27.97
CA MET A 1 6.95 11.50 26.70
C MET A 1 6.34 10.61 25.62
N ARG A 2 5.41 11.13 24.83
CA ARG A 2 4.86 10.47 23.65
C ARG A 2 5.10 11.28 22.38
N VAL A 3 5.16 10.57 21.26
CA VAL A 3 5.27 11.15 19.92
C VAL A 3 4.09 10.67 19.08
N TYR A 4 3.52 11.61 18.34
CA TYR A 4 2.39 11.38 17.46
C TYR A 4 2.74 11.77 16.02
N ALA A 5 2.42 10.92 15.06
CA ALA A 5 2.47 11.29 13.65
C ALA A 5 1.17 11.99 13.26
N LEU A 6 1.24 13.14 12.59
CA LEU A 6 0.07 13.80 12.03
C LEU A 6 -0.30 13.14 10.69
N LYS A 7 -1.37 12.35 10.68
CA LYS A 7 -1.88 11.69 9.48
C LYS A 7 -3.14 12.38 8.99
N LEU A 8 -3.32 12.44 7.66
CA LEU A 8 -4.58 12.87 7.07
C LEU A 8 -5.68 11.88 7.47
N PHE A 9 -6.74 12.42 8.06
CA PHE A 9 -7.96 11.67 8.30
C PHE A 9 -8.69 11.50 6.96
N HIS A 10 -8.81 10.25 6.52
CA HIS A 10 -9.74 9.87 5.48
C HIS A 10 -10.84 9.05 6.15
N ASP A 11 -12.09 9.44 5.89
CA ASP A 11 -13.22 8.57 6.22
C ASP A 11 -13.07 7.27 5.42
N GLU A 12 -12.90 6.14 6.10
CA GLU A 12 -12.56 4.86 5.46
C GLU A 12 -13.65 4.39 4.48
N ASP A 13 -14.91 4.77 4.72
CA ASP A 13 -16.06 4.38 3.90
C ASP A 13 -16.19 5.22 2.62
N THR A 14 -15.83 6.51 2.68
CA THR A 14 -16.07 7.47 1.58
C THR A 14 -14.81 8.00 0.92
N GLY A 15 -13.64 7.86 1.55
CA GLY A 15 -12.38 8.47 1.13
C GLY A 15 -12.38 10.01 1.20
N CYS A 16 -13.44 10.62 1.74
CA CYS A 16 -13.64 12.06 1.82
C CYS A 16 -12.81 12.67 2.95
N ALA A 17 -12.42 13.94 2.79
CA ALA A 17 -11.94 14.74 3.89
C ALA A 17 -13.09 15.11 4.83
N ARG A 18 -12.82 15.25 6.12
CA ARG A 18 -13.87 15.60 7.09
C ARG A 18 -14.36 17.04 6.90
N TRP A 19 -13.44 17.96 6.67
CA TRP A 19 -13.70 19.39 6.50
C TRP A 19 -13.10 19.90 5.17
N PRO A 20 -13.59 21.04 4.65
CA PRO A 20 -12.95 21.70 3.52
C PRO A 20 -11.48 21.99 3.79
N TRP A 21 -10.66 22.03 2.75
CA TRP A 21 -9.22 22.25 2.85
C TRP A 21 -8.76 23.32 1.87
N LEU A 22 -7.52 23.78 2.01
CA LEU A 22 -6.90 24.74 1.10
C LEU A 22 -6.15 24.01 0.00
N SER A 23 -6.20 24.49 -1.24
CA SER A 23 -5.38 23.99 -2.33
C SER A 23 -4.84 25.14 -3.16
N MET A 24 -3.70 24.95 -3.82
CA MET A 24 -3.27 25.90 -4.85
C MET A 24 -4.13 25.70 -6.11
N PRO A 25 -4.53 26.77 -6.81
CA PRO A 25 -5.35 26.66 -8.02
C PRO A 25 -4.56 26.10 -9.22
N ASP A 26 -3.25 26.34 -9.26
CA ASP A 26 -2.33 25.81 -10.26
C ASP A 26 -1.63 24.56 -9.72
N ARG A 27 -1.98 23.40 -10.29
CA ARG A 27 -1.43 22.11 -9.91
C ARG A 27 0.06 21.97 -10.23
N GLU A 28 0.54 22.53 -11.34
CA GLU A 28 1.95 22.45 -11.70
C GLU A 28 2.81 23.29 -10.73
N ALA A 29 2.32 24.47 -10.37
CA ALA A 29 2.95 25.29 -9.34
C ALA A 29 2.97 24.58 -7.99
N GLN A 30 1.88 23.89 -7.63
CA GLN A 30 1.78 23.08 -6.41
C GLN A 30 2.82 21.96 -6.39
N ASP A 31 2.90 21.17 -7.46
CA ASP A 31 3.82 20.03 -7.55
C ASP A 31 5.29 20.49 -7.47
N LYS A 32 5.62 21.62 -8.12
CA LYS A 32 6.95 22.25 -8.02
C LYS A 32 7.25 22.71 -6.61
N PHE A 33 6.28 23.33 -5.94
CA PHE A 33 6.42 23.79 -4.57
C PHE A 33 6.68 22.63 -3.61
N TYR A 34 5.90 21.55 -3.70
CA TYR A 34 6.07 20.36 -2.85
C TYR A 34 7.38 19.65 -3.12
N SER A 35 7.77 19.53 -4.38
CA SER A 35 9.06 18.95 -4.76
C SER A 35 10.24 19.73 -4.18
N GLY A 36 10.13 21.06 -4.06
CA GLY A 36 11.16 21.90 -3.43
C GLY A 36 11.28 21.69 -1.93
N ILE A 37 10.14 21.63 -1.22
CA ILE A 37 10.10 21.35 0.22
C ILE A 37 10.64 19.95 0.50
N HIS A 38 10.13 18.95 -0.21
CA HIS A 38 10.54 17.55 -0.06
C HIS A 38 12.05 17.40 -0.28
N ARG A 39 12.60 17.98 -1.35
CA ARG A 39 14.03 17.94 -1.63
C ARG A 39 14.86 18.52 -0.49
N SER A 40 14.40 19.61 0.12
CA SER A 40 15.11 20.25 1.25
C SER A 40 15.11 19.35 2.48
N ILE A 41 13.93 18.85 2.87
CA ILE A 41 13.76 17.97 4.04
C ILE A 41 14.61 16.70 3.87
N THR A 42 14.54 16.05 2.71
CA THR A 42 15.31 14.83 2.43
C THR A 42 16.82 15.10 2.42
N ALA A 43 17.26 16.30 2.03
CA ALA A 43 18.65 16.72 2.14
C ALA A 43 19.08 17.06 3.58
N GLY A 44 18.20 16.88 4.58
CA GLY A 44 18.45 17.25 5.97
C GLY A 44 18.53 18.76 6.19
N GLN A 45 17.95 19.55 5.29
CA GLN A 45 17.98 21.01 5.34
C GLN A 45 16.56 21.56 5.56
N PRO A 46 16.37 22.47 6.53
CA PRO A 46 15.06 23.09 6.72
C PRO A 46 14.66 23.84 5.44
N PRO A 47 13.40 23.74 4.98
CA PRO A 47 12.96 24.43 3.78
C PRO A 47 13.19 25.94 3.90
N GLN A 48 14.00 26.49 2.99
CA GLN A 48 14.30 27.91 2.93
C GLN A 48 13.28 28.59 2.01
N LEU A 49 12.25 29.21 2.59
CA LEU A 49 11.14 29.82 1.85
C LEU A 49 11.24 31.35 1.73
N HIS A 50 12.35 31.95 2.21
CA HIS A 50 12.58 33.38 2.12
C HIS A 50 13.29 33.80 0.83
N PRO A 51 12.91 34.96 0.23
CA PRO A 51 11.83 35.85 0.67
C PRO A 51 10.44 35.26 0.38
N TRP A 52 9.56 35.26 1.40
CA TRP A 52 8.21 34.73 1.26
C TRP A 52 7.28 35.71 0.54
N ARG A 53 6.50 35.18 -0.41
CA ARG A 53 5.35 35.87 -1.01
C ARG A 53 4.12 35.01 -0.75
N PRO A 54 3.02 35.58 -0.22
CA PRO A 54 1.80 34.80 0.03
C PRO A 54 1.37 34.01 -1.20
N LEU A 55 1.21 32.70 -1.04
CA LEU A 55 0.76 31.82 -2.12
C LEU A 55 -0.76 31.94 -2.29
N PRO A 56 -1.26 32.12 -3.53
CA PRO A 56 -2.70 32.10 -3.78
C PRO A 56 -3.26 30.70 -3.53
N VAL A 57 -4.30 30.62 -2.70
CA VAL A 57 -4.98 29.37 -2.38
C VAL A 57 -6.49 29.52 -2.45
N VAL A 58 -7.17 28.43 -2.76
CA VAL A 58 -8.63 28.34 -2.82
C VAL A 58 -9.14 27.31 -1.82
N VAL A 59 -10.36 27.51 -1.35
CA VAL A 59 -11.04 26.51 -0.51
C VAL A 59 -11.65 25.43 -1.40
N VAL A 60 -11.30 24.18 -1.14
CA VAL A 60 -11.88 23.01 -1.80
C VAL A 60 -12.91 22.37 -0.88
N ARG A 61 -14.15 22.29 -1.40
CA ARG A 61 -15.33 21.79 -0.66
C ARG A 61 -15.84 20.46 -1.20
N GLN A 62 -15.54 20.14 -2.46
CA GLN A 62 -15.94 18.90 -3.10
C GLN A 62 -15.23 17.73 -2.43
N GLY A 63 -15.96 16.70 -2.00
CA GLY A 63 -15.39 15.57 -1.25
C GLY A 63 -15.12 15.87 0.22
N SER A 64 -15.71 16.94 0.77
CA SER A 64 -15.80 17.19 2.21
C SER A 64 -17.12 16.65 2.76
N LEU A 65 -17.12 16.08 3.97
CA LEU A 65 -18.35 15.73 4.69
C LEU A 65 -19.13 16.97 5.17
N HIS A 66 -18.45 18.10 5.30
CA HIS A 66 -19.03 19.37 5.77
C HIS A 66 -18.76 20.51 4.78
N PRO A 67 -19.35 20.49 3.57
CA PRO A 67 -18.99 21.42 2.50
C PRO A 67 -19.35 22.88 2.79
N HIS A 68 -20.33 23.13 3.65
CA HIS A 68 -20.80 24.48 4.01
C HIS A 68 -20.04 25.13 5.17
N GLU A 69 -19.17 24.37 5.83
CA GLU A 69 -18.40 24.85 6.98
C GLU A 69 -17.11 25.56 6.51
N PRO A 70 -16.51 26.43 7.33
CA PRO A 70 -15.17 26.94 7.05
C PRO A 70 -14.15 25.79 6.92
N PRO A 71 -13.02 26.01 6.20
CA PRO A 71 -11.89 25.09 6.19
C PRO A 71 -11.44 24.64 7.58
N ALA A 72 -10.85 23.45 7.66
CA ALA A 72 -10.23 22.96 8.88
C ALA A 72 -9.21 23.98 9.44
N ASP A 73 -9.17 24.08 10.77
CA ASP A 73 -8.22 24.91 11.50
C ASP A 73 -6.78 24.34 11.40
N LEU A 74 -6.66 23.02 11.26
CA LEU A 74 -5.42 22.29 11.00
C LEU A 74 -5.64 21.28 9.86
N SER A 75 -4.96 21.49 8.73
CA SER A 75 -5.08 20.66 7.52
C SER A 75 -3.73 20.57 6.79
N THR A 76 -3.70 19.85 5.68
CA THR A 76 -2.65 19.95 4.66
C THR A 76 -3.05 20.91 3.53
N LEU A 77 -2.06 21.45 2.82
CA LEU A 77 -2.27 22.17 1.56
C LEU A 77 -2.56 21.14 0.44
N GLY A 78 -3.80 20.95 0.03
CA GLY A 78 -4.19 19.88 -0.88
C GLY A 78 -4.25 18.51 -0.19
N LEU A 79 -4.71 17.49 -0.92
CA LEU A 79 -4.89 16.12 -0.41
C LEU A 79 -3.96 15.10 -1.10
N ASP A 80 -2.84 15.53 -1.67
CA ASP A 80 -1.81 14.53 -2.04
C ASP A 80 -1.25 13.95 -0.73
N MET A 81 -1.04 12.64 -0.70
CA MET A 81 -0.59 11.93 0.50
C MET A 81 0.91 12.06 0.75
N ARG A 82 1.64 12.82 -0.09
CA ARG A 82 3.10 12.88 -0.06
C ARG A 82 3.60 14.27 0.32
N CYS A 83 4.25 14.36 1.49
CA CYS A 83 4.99 15.55 1.97
C CYS A 83 4.19 16.85 2.04
N THR A 84 2.90 16.77 2.33
CA THR A 84 2.04 17.93 2.11
C THR A 84 2.22 18.95 3.24
N PRO A 85 2.61 20.19 2.92
CA PRO A 85 2.78 21.23 3.93
C PRO A 85 1.52 21.43 4.77
N LEU A 86 1.71 21.71 6.05
CA LEU A 86 0.59 21.96 6.96
C LEU A 86 0.05 23.38 6.75
N THR A 87 -1.26 23.52 6.89
CA THR A 87 -1.96 24.80 6.85
C THR A 87 -2.73 25.02 8.13
N LEU A 88 -2.68 26.25 8.63
CA LEU A 88 -3.34 26.67 9.87
C LEU A 88 -4.32 27.82 9.59
N SER A 89 -5.48 27.79 10.23
CA SER A 89 -6.34 28.99 10.32
C SER A 89 -5.75 29.99 11.31
N GLN A 90 -6.19 31.25 11.25
CA GLN A 90 -5.87 32.26 12.26
C GLN A 90 -6.19 31.78 13.69
N ARG A 91 -7.32 31.08 13.87
CA ARG A 91 -7.71 30.51 15.17
C ARG A 91 -6.70 29.48 15.69
N ALA A 92 -6.18 28.62 14.80
CA ALA A 92 -5.13 27.68 15.18
C ALA A 92 -3.81 28.39 15.51
N VAL A 93 -3.44 29.43 14.77
CA VAL A 93 -2.24 30.24 15.07
C VAL A 93 -2.35 30.91 16.45
N GLU A 94 -3.51 31.47 16.80
CA GLU A 94 -3.73 32.08 18.11
C GLU A 94 -3.65 31.04 19.25
N ALA A 95 -4.12 29.82 19.01
CA ALA A 95 -4.13 28.76 20.01
C ALA A 95 -2.78 28.04 20.19
N LEU A 96 -1.98 27.93 19.12
CA LEU A 96 -0.78 27.07 19.04
C LEU A 96 0.52 27.85 18.81
N GLY A 97 0.45 29.14 18.46
CA GLY A 97 1.59 29.90 17.95
C GLY A 97 2.77 29.98 18.92
N ASP A 98 2.51 30.03 20.23
CA ASP A 98 3.53 30.01 21.28
C ASP A 98 4.34 28.70 21.29
N LEU A 99 3.67 27.56 21.04
CA LEU A 99 4.31 26.25 20.99
C LEU A 99 5.02 25.99 19.65
N LEU A 100 4.53 26.58 18.55
CA LEU A 100 5.08 26.36 17.22
C LEU A 100 6.28 27.26 16.90
N ALA A 101 6.32 28.48 17.43
CA ALA A 101 7.36 29.47 17.09
C ALA A 101 8.82 28.99 17.26
N PRO A 102 9.18 28.14 18.24
CA PRO A 102 10.54 27.62 18.36
C PRO A 102 10.96 26.64 17.26
N ASP A 103 10.00 25.99 16.60
CA ASP A 103 10.23 24.83 15.74
C ASP A 103 9.71 25.01 14.30
N ALA A 104 9.01 26.11 14.05
CA ALA A 104 8.37 26.38 12.77
C ALA A 104 8.18 27.88 12.50
N GLU A 105 8.03 28.20 11.22
CA GLU A 105 7.66 29.53 10.73
C GLU A 105 6.21 29.53 10.23
N LEU A 106 5.50 30.62 10.47
CA LEU A 106 4.14 30.84 10.00
C LEU A 106 4.16 31.79 8.82
N LEU A 107 3.84 31.28 7.63
CA LEU A 107 3.94 32.02 6.38
C LEU A 107 2.53 32.33 5.85
N PRO A 108 2.13 33.61 5.74
CA PRO A 108 0.74 33.95 5.37
C PRO A 108 0.40 33.49 3.95
N LEU A 109 -0.81 32.97 3.77
CA LEU A 109 -1.38 32.57 2.48
C LEU A 109 -2.31 33.66 1.96
N ASP A 110 -2.47 33.76 0.64
CA ASP A 110 -3.45 34.63 -0.01
C ASP A 110 -4.74 33.84 -0.28
N CYS A 111 -5.70 33.94 0.65
CA CYS A 111 -6.99 33.28 0.60
C CYS A 111 -8.12 34.30 0.76
N GLN A 112 -9.13 34.24 -0.12
CA GLN A 112 -10.25 35.19 -0.08
C GLN A 112 -11.25 34.90 1.05
N GLU A 113 -11.28 33.67 1.57
CA GLU A 113 -12.27 33.22 2.57
C GLU A 113 -11.79 33.32 4.03
N GLY A 114 -10.58 33.85 4.26
CA GLY A 114 -10.06 34.05 5.62
C GLY A 114 -8.55 34.17 5.69
N ARG A 115 -8.03 34.33 6.91
CA ARG A 115 -6.60 34.37 7.18
C ARG A 115 -6.09 32.96 7.47
N TYR A 116 -5.18 32.50 6.62
CA TYR A 116 -4.55 31.19 6.71
C TYR A 116 -3.04 31.31 6.57
N TYR A 117 -2.35 30.32 7.10
CA TYR A 117 -0.90 30.28 7.14
C TYR A 117 -0.42 28.90 6.69
N LEU A 118 0.67 28.87 5.94
CA LEU A 118 1.49 27.70 5.77
C LEU A 118 2.38 27.57 7.00
N LEU A 119 2.45 26.37 7.58
CA LEU A 119 3.38 26.05 8.66
C LEU A 119 4.64 25.41 8.04
N ASN A 120 5.73 26.18 8.00
CA ASN A 120 7.04 25.71 7.58
C ASN A 120 7.79 25.15 8.80
N VAL A 121 7.79 23.83 8.99
CA VAL A 121 8.52 23.21 10.10
C VAL A 121 10.03 23.26 9.82
N THR A 122 10.75 24.04 10.61
CA THR A 122 12.19 24.26 10.47
C THR A 122 13.01 23.34 11.37
N ARG A 123 12.38 22.75 12.38
CA ARG A 123 13.00 21.74 13.24
C ARG A 123 13.07 20.39 12.51
N LEU A 124 14.25 20.10 11.94
CA LEU A 124 14.59 18.76 11.43
C LEU A 124 15.38 17.99 12.47
N LEU A 125 14.96 16.76 12.77
CA LEU A 125 15.62 15.88 13.73
C LEU A 125 15.86 14.50 13.13
N PHE A 126 16.87 13.80 13.66
CA PHE A 126 17.14 12.38 13.44
C PHE A 126 16.95 11.61 14.76
N PRO A 127 15.72 11.58 15.32
CA PRO A 127 15.53 11.10 16.67
C PRO A 127 15.44 9.57 16.76
N LEU A 128 15.49 8.84 15.63
CA LEU A 128 15.33 7.40 15.65
C LEU A 128 16.43 6.71 16.44
N ASP A 129 16.01 5.82 17.32
CA ASP A 129 16.85 4.83 17.95
C ASP A 129 16.84 3.58 17.05
N LEU A 130 17.75 3.56 16.06
CA LEU A 130 17.79 2.52 15.03
C LEU A 130 17.88 1.09 15.60
N PRO A 131 18.70 0.79 16.62
CA PRO A 131 18.72 -0.53 17.27
C PRO A 131 17.36 -0.98 17.82
N ASN A 132 16.52 -0.05 18.24
CA ASN A 132 15.21 -0.34 18.85
C ASN A 132 14.03 -0.05 17.91
N SER A 133 14.30 0.41 16.69
CA SER A 133 13.27 0.72 15.68
C SER A 133 13.19 -0.39 14.64
N LEU A 134 11.97 -0.77 14.28
CA LEU A 134 11.72 -1.74 13.22
C LEU A 134 11.23 -1.02 11.98
N VAL A 135 12.13 -0.86 11.02
CA VAL A 135 11.98 0.03 9.88
C VAL A 135 12.47 -0.64 8.60
N LYS A 136 11.79 -0.38 7.49
CA LYS A 136 12.22 -0.79 6.17
C LYS A 136 12.83 0.41 5.45
N TRP A 137 14.03 0.22 4.94
CA TRP A 137 14.75 1.21 4.14
C TRP A 137 14.66 0.85 2.68
N GLU A 138 14.56 1.86 1.82
CA GLU A 138 14.64 1.72 0.37
C GLU A 138 15.61 2.76 -0.19
N GLU A 139 16.24 2.44 -1.32
CA GLU A 139 17.06 3.41 -2.05
C GLU A 139 16.14 4.45 -2.69
N GLY A 140 16.21 5.68 -2.18
CA GLY A 140 15.53 6.83 -2.73
C GLY A 140 16.44 7.64 -3.66
N PRO A 141 15.89 8.61 -4.40
CA PRO A 141 16.66 9.50 -5.29
C PRO A 141 17.72 10.35 -4.56
N PHE A 142 17.69 10.39 -3.23
CA PHE A 142 18.58 11.18 -2.38
C PHE A 142 19.30 10.33 -1.31
N GLY A 143 19.34 9.00 -1.50
CA GLY A 143 19.92 8.04 -0.55
C GLY A 143 18.86 7.20 0.16
N PRO A 144 19.25 6.43 1.19
CA PRO A 144 18.33 5.58 1.95
C PRO A 144 17.18 6.40 2.55
N GLN A 145 15.95 5.97 2.25
CA GLN A 145 14.72 6.56 2.77
C GLN A 145 13.92 5.51 3.54
N LEU A 146 13.24 5.96 4.58
CA LEU A 146 12.33 5.14 5.35
C LEU A 146 11.07 4.88 4.51
N SER A 147 10.94 3.66 3.97
CA SER A 147 9.77 3.29 3.16
C SER A 147 8.61 2.78 4.00
N SER A 148 8.90 2.20 5.17
CA SER A 148 7.88 1.78 6.14
C SER A 148 8.45 1.76 7.54
N ALA A 149 7.68 2.26 8.51
CA ALA A 149 7.98 2.10 9.93
C ALA A 149 6.94 1.20 10.59
N TYR A 150 7.40 0.12 11.20
CA TYR A 150 6.54 -0.84 11.90
C TYR A 150 6.61 -0.65 13.42
N ILE A 151 7.79 -0.29 13.93
CA ILE A 151 8.00 0.17 15.31
C ILE A 151 8.92 1.39 15.22
N LEU A 152 8.46 2.52 15.74
CA LEU A 152 9.28 3.72 15.88
C LEU A 152 9.75 3.81 17.33
N SER A 153 11.07 3.82 17.53
CA SER A 153 11.68 4.12 18.83
C SER A 153 12.46 5.41 18.71
N PHE A 154 12.26 6.33 19.65
CA PHE A 154 12.92 7.64 19.63
C PHE A 154 13.88 7.82 20.81
N GLN A 155 14.98 8.52 20.57
CA GLN A 155 15.91 8.97 21.59
C GLN A 155 15.32 10.16 22.34
N GLU A 156 14.73 9.91 23.52
CA GLU A 156 13.99 10.91 24.31
C GLU A 156 14.79 12.22 24.55
N ALA A 157 16.10 12.11 24.77
CA ALA A 157 16.97 13.25 24.99
C ALA A 157 16.97 14.27 23.82
N LEU A 158 16.75 13.82 22.58
CA LEU A 158 16.71 14.67 21.39
C LEU A 158 15.37 15.38 21.19
N LEU A 159 14.34 14.97 21.94
CA LEU A 159 12.98 15.51 21.82
C LEU A 159 12.62 16.48 22.94
N GLN A 160 13.50 16.72 23.91
CA GLN A 160 13.25 17.62 25.02
C GLN A 160 12.98 19.06 24.52
N GLY A 161 11.81 19.60 24.88
CA GLY A 161 11.39 20.94 24.48
C GLY A 161 10.92 21.08 23.04
N VAL A 162 10.82 19.98 22.29
CA VAL A 162 10.34 19.97 20.91
C VAL A 162 8.82 19.79 20.90
N ASN A 163 8.10 20.64 20.16
CA ASN A 163 6.64 20.54 20.02
C ASN A 163 6.23 19.93 18.69
N ILE A 164 6.98 20.25 17.63
CA ILE A 164 6.79 19.72 16.28
C ILE A 164 8.14 19.54 15.59
N PHE A 165 8.27 18.50 14.77
CA PHE A 165 9.47 18.29 13.97
C PHE A 165 9.15 17.49 12.70
N ALA A 166 10.08 17.53 11.74
CA ALA A 166 10.10 16.63 10.60
C ALA A 166 11.34 15.73 10.65
N MET A 167 11.20 14.52 10.12
CA MET A 167 12.28 13.55 10.00
C MET A 167 12.74 13.48 8.54
N PRO A 168 14.00 13.82 8.22
CA PRO A 168 14.54 13.71 6.86
C PRO A 168 14.37 12.32 6.26
N GLU A 169 14.57 11.29 7.07
CA GLU A 169 14.46 9.88 6.66
C GLU A 169 13.02 9.52 6.28
N HIS A 170 12.03 10.19 6.89
CA HIS A 170 10.61 9.92 6.77
C HIS A 170 9.86 11.02 6.00
N ALA A 171 10.54 11.70 5.08
CA ALA A 171 10.03 12.91 4.43
C ALA A 171 8.62 12.73 3.82
N LEU A 172 8.28 11.52 3.36
CA LEU A 172 7.00 11.21 2.71
C LEU A 172 5.78 11.20 3.65
N ASP A 173 5.95 10.96 4.95
CA ASP A 173 4.88 10.48 5.83
C ASP A 173 4.47 11.47 6.94
N GLY A 174 4.93 12.72 6.82
CA GLY A 174 4.37 13.87 7.53
C GLY A 174 5.23 14.43 8.65
N TYR A 175 4.57 15.16 9.55
CA TYR A 175 5.17 15.84 10.69
C TYR A 175 4.84 15.10 11.98
N PHE A 176 5.75 15.18 12.95
CA PHE A 176 5.61 14.56 14.26
C PHE A 176 5.39 15.63 15.31
N ILE A 177 4.53 15.34 16.28
CA ILE A 177 4.22 16.24 17.40
C ILE A 177 4.35 15.51 18.73
N THR A 178 4.53 16.26 19.81
CA THR A 178 4.65 15.74 21.17
C THR A 178 3.36 15.96 21.98
N ASP A 179 3.28 15.39 23.19
CA ASP A 179 2.11 15.50 24.08
C ASP A 179 1.63 16.95 24.24
N ALA A 180 2.55 17.89 24.49
CA ALA A 180 2.22 19.29 24.76
C ALA A 180 1.41 19.94 23.62
N LEU A 181 1.80 19.69 22.36
CA LEU A 181 1.11 20.25 21.21
C LEU A 181 -0.22 19.52 20.96
N LYS A 182 -0.26 18.18 21.10
CA LYS A 182 -1.50 17.40 20.96
C LYS A 182 -2.56 17.84 21.96
N GLU A 183 -2.20 17.93 23.24
CA GLU A 183 -3.11 18.35 24.31
C GLU A 183 -3.65 19.76 24.05
N ARG A 184 -2.81 20.68 23.56
CA ARG A 184 -3.26 22.03 23.19
C ARG A 184 -4.24 22.03 22.02
N ILE A 185 -4.00 21.20 20.99
CA ILE A 185 -4.92 21.05 19.85
C ILE A 185 -6.30 20.57 20.33
N GLU A 186 -6.32 19.55 21.21
CA GLU A 186 -7.54 18.97 21.76
C GLU A 186 -8.28 19.96 22.66
N ALA A 187 -7.57 20.61 23.58
CA ALA A 187 -8.15 21.59 24.50
C ALA A 187 -8.74 22.81 23.79
N ALA A 188 -8.14 23.24 22.67
CA ALA A 188 -8.64 24.36 21.88
C ALA A 188 -9.86 24.01 21.00
N GLY A 189 -10.23 22.71 20.89
CA GLY A 189 -11.34 22.25 20.07
C GLY A 189 -11.20 22.63 18.60
N LEU A 190 -9.98 22.54 18.06
CA LEU A 190 -9.67 22.91 16.68
C LEU A 190 -10.28 21.88 15.72
N ARG A 191 -10.88 22.34 14.61
CA ARG A 191 -11.33 21.44 13.54
C ARG A 191 -10.10 20.97 12.77
N SER A 192 -9.94 19.66 12.63
CA SER A 192 -8.78 19.13 11.90
C SER A 192 -9.16 18.06 10.90
N ASN A 193 -8.49 18.12 9.75
CA ASN A 193 -8.39 17.00 8.81
C ASN A 193 -7.18 16.11 9.13
N LEU A 194 -6.46 16.38 10.22
CA LEU A 194 -5.35 15.58 10.70
C LEU A 194 -5.74 14.87 11.98
N GLN A 195 -5.24 13.65 12.13
CA GLN A 195 -5.35 12.86 13.33
C GLN A 195 -3.94 12.63 13.90
N PRO A 196 -3.67 13.06 15.14
CA PRO A 196 -2.48 12.63 15.85
C PRO A 196 -2.57 11.14 16.15
N LEU A 197 -1.78 10.33 15.45
CA LEU A 197 -1.65 8.90 15.69
C LEU A 197 -0.46 8.67 16.63
N LEU A 198 -0.69 8.04 17.78
CA LEU A 198 0.39 7.67 18.70
C LEU A 198 1.32 6.70 17.97
N VAL A 199 2.61 7.03 17.89
CA VAL A 199 3.61 6.18 17.23
C VAL A 199 4.72 5.74 18.16
N TRP A 200 4.86 6.37 19.33
CA TRP A 200 5.83 5.99 20.35
C TRP A 200 5.45 6.56 21.72
N ASP A 201 5.66 5.77 22.77
CA ASP A 201 5.55 6.18 24.18
C ASP A 201 6.82 5.75 24.93
N SER A 202 7.54 6.70 25.51
CA SER A 202 8.73 6.42 26.34
C SER A 202 8.46 5.47 27.52
N GLN A 203 7.22 5.42 28.01
CA GLN A 203 6.83 4.56 29.15
C GLN A 203 6.36 3.18 28.68
N ASP A 204 6.06 3.05 27.38
CA ASP A 204 5.70 1.80 26.74
C ASP A 204 6.49 1.70 25.41
N PRO A 205 7.81 1.41 25.49
CA PRO A 205 8.64 1.30 24.30
C PRO A 205 8.24 0.10 23.41
N GLU A 206 7.42 -0.81 23.94
CA GLU A 206 6.78 -1.88 23.17
C GLU A 206 5.44 -1.45 22.58
N TYR A 207 5.10 -0.15 22.61
CA TYR A 207 3.84 0.38 22.11
C TYR A 207 3.56 -0.19 20.73
N PHE A 208 2.44 -0.87 20.69
CA PHE A 208 2.08 -1.76 19.63
C PHE A 208 0.98 -1.12 18.82
N ASP A 209 1.27 -0.88 17.54
CA ASP A 209 0.29 -0.34 16.59
C ASP A 209 -0.96 -1.23 16.59
N GLU A 210 -2.11 -0.63 16.87
CA GLU A 210 -3.37 -1.34 17.05
C GLU A 210 -3.76 -2.18 15.82
N ARG A 211 -3.24 -1.83 14.63
CA ARG A 211 -3.43 -2.60 13.38
C ARG A 211 -3.02 -4.06 13.52
N TYR A 212 -2.07 -4.38 14.39
CA TYR A 212 -1.56 -5.74 14.57
C TYR A 212 -2.17 -6.46 15.79
N ARG A 213 -3.04 -5.80 16.59
CA ARG A 213 -3.63 -6.36 17.83
C ARG A 213 -4.48 -7.59 17.59
N HIS A 214 -5.08 -7.68 16.41
CA HIS A 214 -5.95 -8.80 16.05
C HIS A 214 -5.19 -10.07 15.63
N ASN A 215 -3.88 -10.01 15.37
CA ASN A 215 -3.10 -11.18 14.99
C ASN A 215 -1.66 -11.16 15.53
N PRO A 216 -1.47 -11.38 16.85
CA PRO A 216 -0.15 -11.31 17.47
C PRO A 216 0.82 -12.36 16.91
N ALA A 217 0.34 -13.53 16.49
CA ALA A 217 1.20 -14.57 15.93
C ALA A 217 1.77 -14.18 14.55
N GLN A 218 0.95 -13.61 13.67
CA GLN A 218 1.41 -13.09 12.38
C GLN A 218 2.39 -11.94 12.57
N TRP A 219 2.11 -11.04 13.52
CA TRP A 219 3.03 -9.98 13.86
C TRP A 219 4.39 -10.51 14.33
N GLN A 220 4.43 -11.47 15.26
CA GLN A 220 5.70 -12.00 15.75
C GLN A 220 6.54 -12.63 14.62
N ARG A 221 5.90 -13.33 13.68
CA ARG A 221 6.58 -13.87 12.49
C ARG A 221 7.15 -12.75 11.60
N PHE A 222 6.34 -11.73 11.36
CA PHE A 222 6.73 -10.59 10.54
C PHE A 222 7.84 -9.76 11.20
N ARG A 223 7.74 -9.52 12.51
CA ARG A 223 8.78 -8.90 13.34
C ARG A 223 10.09 -9.68 13.26
N GLN A 224 10.03 -11.00 13.43
CA GLN A 224 11.23 -11.85 13.31
C GLN A 224 11.86 -11.72 11.92
N MET A 225 11.05 -11.77 10.86
CA MET A 225 11.54 -11.59 9.49
C MET A 225 12.26 -10.25 9.30
N LEU A 226 11.70 -9.16 9.82
CA LEU A 226 12.30 -7.82 9.71
C LEU A 226 13.59 -7.69 10.55
N LEU A 227 13.61 -8.24 11.77
CA LEU A 227 14.84 -8.28 12.58
C LEU A 227 15.96 -9.04 11.86
N VAL A 228 15.63 -10.15 11.19
CA VAL A 228 16.59 -10.91 10.37
C VAL A 228 17.09 -10.09 9.18
N GLN A 229 16.20 -9.40 8.47
CA GLN A 229 16.57 -8.53 7.34
C GLN A 229 17.49 -7.38 7.74
N GLN A 230 17.31 -6.83 8.95
CA GLN A 230 18.16 -5.78 9.51
C GLN A 230 19.46 -6.32 10.15
N GLY A 231 19.65 -7.64 10.20
CA GLY A 231 20.79 -8.26 10.89
C GLY A 231 20.74 -8.16 12.42
N LEU A 232 19.56 -7.88 12.98
CA LEU A 232 19.32 -7.81 14.43
C LEU A 232 18.90 -9.17 15.03
N ALA A 233 18.59 -10.16 14.19
CA ALA A 233 18.30 -11.53 14.62
C ALA A 233 18.82 -12.57 13.63
N GLU A 234 19.07 -13.78 14.10
CA GLU A 234 19.37 -14.92 13.24
C GLU A 234 18.10 -15.44 12.55
N PRO A 235 18.18 -15.89 11.28
CA PRO A 235 17.06 -16.51 10.62
C PRO A 235 16.60 -17.72 11.43
N PRO A 236 15.27 -17.93 11.59
CA PRO A 236 14.79 -19.14 12.24
C PRO A 236 15.36 -20.35 11.49
N PRO A 237 15.69 -21.45 12.20
CA PRO A 237 16.12 -22.67 11.53
C PRO A 237 15.06 -23.06 10.49
N PRO A 238 15.47 -23.53 9.30
CA PRO A 238 14.51 -23.96 8.31
C PRO A 238 13.58 -24.98 8.96
N PRO A 239 12.25 -24.89 8.74
CA PRO A 239 11.34 -25.89 9.27
C PRO A 239 11.85 -27.27 8.82
N PRO A 240 11.72 -28.30 9.68
CA PRO A 240 12.04 -29.66 9.24
C PRO A 240 11.28 -29.91 7.93
N PRO A 241 11.91 -30.59 6.95
CA PRO A 241 11.21 -30.91 5.72
C PRO A 241 9.88 -31.55 6.10
N PRO A 242 8.75 -31.06 5.55
CA PRO A 242 7.47 -31.67 5.85
C PRO A 242 7.58 -33.17 5.57
N PRO A 243 6.95 -34.04 6.39
CA PRO A 243 6.92 -35.46 6.08
C PRO A 243 6.44 -35.62 4.63
N PRO A 244 6.95 -36.62 3.88
CA PRO A 244 6.50 -36.87 2.52
C PRO A 244 4.97 -36.93 2.53
N ARG A 245 4.33 -35.93 1.93
CA ARG A 245 2.88 -35.89 1.84
C ARG A 245 2.51 -36.93 0.79
N GLU A 246 1.73 -37.94 1.18
CA GLU A 246 1.06 -38.77 0.20
C GLU A 246 0.10 -37.87 -0.57
N VAL A 247 0.45 -37.60 -1.82
CA VAL A 247 -0.36 -36.80 -2.73
C VAL A 247 -1.53 -37.66 -3.18
N VAL A 248 -2.75 -37.24 -2.86
CA VAL A 248 -3.96 -37.94 -3.30
C VAL A 248 -4.44 -37.33 -4.61
N GLU A 249 -4.22 -38.05 -5.72
CA GLU A 249 -4.75 -37.70 -7.04
C GLU A 249 -6.06 -38.46 -7.31
N GLU A 250 -7.10 -37.73 -7.68
CA GLU A 250 -8.39 -38.28 -8.12
C GLU A 250 -8.73 -37.76 -9.52
N PRO A 251 -9.24 -38.62 -10.43
CA PRO A 251 -9.73 -38.16 -11.72
C PRO A 251 -10.95 -37.27 -11.53
N LEU A 252 -11.09 -36.23 -12.38
CA LEU A 252 -12.30 -35.40 -12.34
C LEU A 252 -13.56 -36.21 -12.62
N SER A 253 -14.56 -36.04 -11.76
CA SER A 253 -15.90 -36.56 -11.97
C SER A 253 -16.56 -35.90 -13.19
N GLN A 254 -17.64 -36.50 -13.71
CA GLN A 254 -18.41 -35.89 -14.79
C GLN A 254 -19.02 -34.53 -14.39
N GLU A 255 -19.41 -34.39 -13.13
CA GLU A 255 -19.93 -33.15 -12.57
C GLU A 255 -18.87 -32.06 -12.55
N ASP A 256 -17.65 -32.36 -12.08
CA ASP A 256 -16.53 -31.42 -12.08
C ASP A 256 -16.20 -30.95 -13.49
N ARG A 257 -16.13 -31.88 -14.45
CA ARG A 257 -15.88 -31.56 -15.87
C ARG A 257 -16.94 -30.64 -16.45
N GLN A 258 -18.21 -30.89 -16.15
CA GLN A 258 -19.31 -30.06 -16.62
C GLN A 258 -19.29 -28.66 -15.96
N SER A 259 -18.98 -28.60 -14.66
CA SER A 259 -18.83 -27.35 -13.91
C SER A 259 -17.72 -26.48 -14.50
N ILE A 260 -16.53 -27.05 -14.70
CA ILE A 260 -15.41 -26.37 -15.36
C ILE A 260 -15.82 -25.88 -16.75
N LEU A 261 -16.46 -26.72 -17.57
CA LEU A 261 -16.90 -26.32 -18.91
C LEU A 261 -17.86 -25.12 -18.90
N ASN A 262 -18.80 -25.08 -17.96
CA ASN A 262 -19.72 -23.95 -17.81
C ASN A 262 -18.97 -22.65 -17.48
N ILE A 263 -17.99 -22.72 -16.58
CA ILE A 263 -17.16 -21.56 -16.20
C ILE A 263 -16.27 -21.12 -17.37
N LEU A 264 -15.68 -22.04 -18.11
CA LEU A 264 -14.88 -21.75 -19.31
C LEU A 264 -15.69 -20.98 -20.37
N GLN A 265 -16.94 -21.37 -20.58
CA GLN A 265 -17.84 -20.66 -21.50
C GLN A 265 -18.17 -19.24 -21.00
N ALA A 266 -18.37 -19.07 -19.69
CA ALA A 266 -18.59 -17.75 -19.09
C ALA A 266 -17.36 -16.85 -19.25
N ALA A 267 -16.15 -17.37 -19.02
CA ALA A 267 -14.89 -16.65 -19.19
C ALA A 267 -14.68 -16.16 -20.64
N VAL A 268 -14.92 -17.03 -21.64
CA VAL A 268 -14.82 -16.64 -23.06
C VAL A 268 -15.86 -15.57 -23.42
N LYS A 269 -17.10 -15.71 -22.91
CA LYS A 269 -18.16 -14.71 -23.12
C LYS A 269 -17.79 -13.36 -22.50
N PHE A 270 -17.20 -13.37 -21.30
CA PHE A 270 -16.68 -12.18 -20.64
C PHE A 270 -15.62 -11.47 -21.49
N ILE A 271 -14.60 -12.20 -21.96
CA ILE A 271 -13.53 -11.65 -22.81
C ILE A 271 -14.11 -11.07 -24.11
N ASN A 272 -14.99 -11.80 -24.79
CA ASN A 272 -15.61 -11.34 -26.03
C ASN A 272 -16.40 -10.05 -25.83
N ARG A 273 -17.11 -9.90 -24.71
CA ARG A 273 -17.85 -8.68 -24.38
C ARG A 273 -16.91 -7.51 -24.08
N ALA A 274 -15.86 -7.75 -23.29
CA ALA A 274 -14.91 -6.71 -22.88
C ALA A 274 -14.11 -6.16 -24.08
N GLU A 275 -13.67 -7.04 -24.98
CA GLU A 275 -12.76 -6.69 -26.09
C GLU A 275 -13.46 -6.60 -27.46
N ARG A 276 -14.78 -6.83 -27.52
CA ARG A 276 -15.54 -6.91 -28.78
C ARG A 276 -14.98 -7.94 -29.76
N LEU A 277 -14.52 -9.07 -29.23
CA LEU A 277 -13.95 -10.19 -29.98
C LEU A 277 -15.00 -11.28 -30.25
N LYS A 278 -14.63 -12.26 -31.08
CA LYS A 278 -15.43 -13.45 -31.41
C LYS A 278 -14.65 -14.74 -31.19
N LEU A 279 -13.99 -14.85 -30.04
CA LEU A 279 -13.24 -16.02 -29.64
C LEU A 279 -14.19 -17.16 -29.25
N GLN A 280 -13.74 -18.38 -29.53
CA GLN A 280 -14.34 -19.62 -29.05
C GLN A 280 -13.37 -20.34 -28.12
N LEU A 281 -13.86 -21.25 -27.28
CA LEU A 281 -12.99 -22.08 -26.44
C LEU A 281 -12.00 -22.90 -27.29
N SER A 282 -12.37 -23.25 -28.52
CA SER A 282 -11.52 -23.94 -29.51
C SER A 282 -10.50 -23.04 -30.21
N SER A 283 -10.47 -21.73 -29.94
CA SER A 283 -9.47 -20.81 -30.55
C SER A 283 -8.05 -21.22 -30.19
N GLU A 284 -7.06 -20.65 -30.88
CA GLU A 284 -5.65 -20.89 -30.59
C GLU A 284 -5.33 -20.65 -29.10
N PRO A 285 -4.77 -21.63 -28.36
CA PRO A 285 -4.53 -21.49 -26.92
C PRO A 285 -3.74 -20.24 -26.53
N LYS A 286 -2.69 -19.92 -27.30
CA LYS A 286 -1.84 -18.75 -27.06
C LYS A 286 -2.62 -17.44 -27.15
N LEU A 287 -3.57 -17.34 -28.08
CA LEU A 287 -4.42 -16.16 -28.23
C LEU A 287 -5.35 -15.99 -27.01
N LEU A 288 -5.96 -17.06 -26.52
CA LEU A 288 -6.79 -17.02 -25.31
C LEU A 288 -5.98 -16.64 -24.07
N VAL A 289 -4.77 -17.17 -23.91
CA VAL A 289 -3.86 -16.81 -22.80
C VAL A 289 -3.45 -15.35 -22.84
N GLN A 290 -3.19 -14.80 -24.04
CA GLN A 290 -2.93 -13.36 -24.18
C GLN A 290 -4.13 -12.52 -23.72
N GLN A 291 -5.36 -12.95 -24.02
CA GLN A 291 -6.54 -12.25 -23.55
C GLN A 291 -6.73 -12.37 -22.03
N VAL A 292 -6.44 -13.53 -21.44
CA VAL A 292 -6.40 -13.67 -19.96
C VAL A 292 -5.43 -12.66 -19.36
N PHE A 293 -4.20 -12.59 -19.88
CA PHE A 293 -3.19 -11.62 -19.43
C PHE A 293 -3.72 -10.17 -19.48
N PHE A 294 -4.32 -9.76 -20.60
CA PHE A 294 -4.85 -8.40 -20.73
C PHE A 294 -6.02 -8.12 -19.79
N GLN A 295 -6.92 -9.08 -19.57
CA GLN A 295 -8.03 -8.90 -18.64
C GLN A 295 -7.55 -8.77 -17.20
N CYS A 296 -6.58 -9.59 -16.79
CA CYS A 296 -5.93 -9.50 -15.49
C CYS A 296 -5.37 -8.09 -15.25
N GLU A 297 -4.61 -7.53 -16.19
CA GLU A 297 -4.11 -6.14 -16.08
C GLU A 297 -5.21 -5.09 -15.96
N LYS A 298 -6.27 -5.21 -16.75
CA LYS A 298 -7.38 -4.24 -16.72
C LYS A 298 -8.15 -4.31 -15.40
N LEU A 299 -8.48 -5.52 -14.95
CA LEU A 299 -9.24 -5.74 -13.72
C LEU A 299 -8.42 -5.34 -12.48
N ARG A 300 -7.11 -5.61 -12.44
CA ARG A 300 -6.25 -5.20 -11.31
C ARG A 300 -6.23 -3.69 -11.10
N ARG A 301 -6.37 -2.89 -12.17
CA ARG A 301 -6.39 -1.41 -12.10
C ARG A 301 -7.74 -0.84 -11.64
N ARG A 302 -8.78 -1.66 -11.58
CA ARG A 302 -10.12 -1.22 -11.16
C ARG A 302 -10.24 -1.25 -9.63
N ARG A 303 -10.45 -0.07 -9.05
CA ARG A 303 -10.66 0.10 -7.61
C ARG A 303 -12.10 -0.21 -7.17
N ASP A 304 -13.03 -0.25 -8.13
CA ASP A 304 -14.47 -0.41 -7.93
C ASP A 304 -14.95 -1.86 -7.95
N LEU A 305 -14.05 -2.84 -8.15
CA LEU A 305 -14.40 -4.26 -8.11
C LEU A 305 -14.64 -4.70 -6.67
N SER A 306 -15.83 -5.25 -6.41
CA SER A 306 -16.12 -5.90 -5.13
C SER A 306 -15.23 -7.13 -4.93
N GLN A 307 -15.12 -7.60 -3.68
CA GLN A 307 -14.38 -8.82 -3.39
C GLN A 307 -14.93 -10.01 -4.19
N ASP A 308 -16.23 -10.26 -4.11
CA ASP A 308 -16.89 -11.35 -4.86
C ASP A 308 -16.64 -11.26 -6.37
N GLU A 309 -16.61 -10.06 -6.95
CA GLU A 309 -16.28 -9.90 -8.36
C GLU A 309 -14.84 -10.29 -8.66
N ARG A 310 -13.87 -9.94 -7.80
CA ARG A 310 -12.47 -10.34 -7.97
C ARG A 310 -12.30 -11.85 -7.87
N GLU A 311 -12.94 -12.48 -6.88
CA GLU A 311 -12.94 -13.93 -6.68
C GLU A 311 -13.48 -14.67 -7.90
N ASN A 312 -14.66 -14.25 -8.39
CA ASN A 312 -15.28 -14.83 -9.57
C ASN A 312 -14.39 -14.68 -10.82
N ARG A 313 -13.74 -13.52 -11.01
CA ARG A 313 -12.82 -13.31 -12.15
C ARG A 313 -11.54 -14.12 -12.02
N ALA A 314 -11.00 -14.29 -10.82
CA ALA A 314 -9.84 -15.16 -10.60
C ALA A 314 -10.15 -16.61 -10.99
N ILE A 315 -11.32 -17.12 -10.59
CA ILE A 315 -11.78 -18.47 -10.94
C ILE A 315 -11.95 -18.61 -12.45
N GLU A 316 -12.74 -17.73 -13.08
CA GLU A 316 -13.03 -17.78 -14.52
C GLU A 316 -11.76 -17.72 -15.38
N LEU A 317 -10.89 -16.74 -15.10
CA LEU A 317 -9.67 -16.51 -15.87
C LEU A 317 -8.62 -17.60 -15.59
N GLY A 318 -8.55 -18.08 -14.34
CA GLY A 318 -7.65 -19.16 -13.95
C GLY A 318 -8.01 -20.48 -14.65
N LEU A 319 -9.28 -20.88 -14.60
CA LEU A 319 -9.74 -22.08 -15.30
C LEU A 319 -9.54 -21.97 -16.82
N LEU A 320 -9.83 -20.81 -17.43
CA LEU A 320 -9.60 -20.60 -18.86
C LEU A 320 -8.12 -20.74 -19.23
N TRP A 321 -7.23 -20.19 -18.41
CA TRP A 321 -5.78 -20.34 -18.59
C TRP A 321 -5.34 -21.80 -18.46
N GLY A 322 -5.80 -22.50 -17.40
CA GLY A 322 -5.47 -23.91 -17.17
C GLY A 322 -5.91 -24.81 -18.33
N GLU A 323 -7.11 -24.57 -18.87
CA GLU A 323 -7.61 -25.30 -20.04
C GLU A 323 -6.72 -25.08 -21.27
N GLN A 324 -6.13 -23.89 -21.44
CA GLN A 324 -5.20 -23.65 -22.54
C GLN A 324 -3.89 -24.41 -22.36
N VAL A 325 -3.42 -24.61 -21.12
CA VAL A 325 -2.26 -25.46 -20.82
C VAL A 325 -2.54 -26.91 -21.24
N CYS A 326 -3.70 -27.45 -20.86
CA CYS A 326 -4.14 -28.80 -21.25
C CYS A 326 -4.16 -28.95 -22.78
N ARG A 327 -4.81 -28.01 -23.48
CA ARG A 327 -4.94 -28.05 -24.94
C ARG A 327 -3.62 -27.89 -25.70
N ALA A 328 -2.71 -27.03 -25.20
CA ALA A 328 -1.46 -26.74 -25.89
C ALA A 328 -0.38 -27.80 -25.64
N TYR A 329 -0.34 -28.38 -24.44
CA TYR A 329 0.78 -29.18 -23.97
C TYR A 329 0.40 -30.60 -23.52
N GLY A 330 -0.88 -30.98 -23.63
CA GLY A 330 -1.36 -32.31 -23.27
C GLY A 330 -1.43 -32.57 -21.77
N TRP A 331 -1.41 -31.53 -20.95
CA TRP A 331 -1.64 -31.63 -19.50
C TRP A 331 -3.09 -32.03 -19.22
N GLU A 332 -3.35 -32.53 -18.01
CA GLU A 332 -4.64 -33.07 -17.63
C GLU A 332 -5.20 -32.37 -16.39
N TRP A 333 -6.52 -32.18 -16.34
CA TRP A 333 -7.18 -31.74 -15.11
C TRP A 333 -7.40 -32.92 -14.16
N VAL A 334 -7.03 -32.75 -12.89
CA VAL A 334 -7.26 -33.73 -11.81
C VAL A 334 -7.67 -33.01 -10.53
N LYS A 335 -8.16 -33.76 -9.55
CA LYS A 335 -8.27 -33.33 -8.15
C LYS A 335 -7.01 -33.75 -7.41
N LEU A 336 -6.27 -32.79 -6.88
CA LEU A 336 -5.07 -33.04 -6.08
C LEU A 336 -5.33 -32.52 -4.67
N ASP A 337 -5.38 -33.43 -3.69
CA ASP A 337 -5.73 -33.10 -2.31
C ASP A 337 -7.05 -32.31 -2.17
N GLY A 338 -8.00 -32.56 -3.07
CA GLY A 338 -9.32 -31.91 -3.12
C GLY A 338 -9.41 -30.69 -4.04
N ASP A 339 -8.29 -30.16 -4.53
CA ASP A 339 -8.25 -28.98 -5.40
C ASP A 339 -8.20 -29.34 -6.90
N HIS A 340 -8.89 -28.54 -7.72
CA HIS A 340 -8.83 -28.67 -9.18
C HIS A 340 -7.53 -28.08 -9.72
N VAL A 341 -6.65 -28.93 -10.25
CA VAL A 341 -5.33 -28.54 -10.76
C VAL A 341 -5.09 -29.10 -12.16
N VAL A 342 -4.10 -28.54 -12.86
CA VAL A 342 -3.59 -29.10 -14.11
C VAL A 342 -2.24 -29.77 -13.85
N VAL A 343 -2.11 -31.04 -14.22
CA VAL A 343 -0.90 -31.86 -14.01
C VAL A 343 -0.21 -32.19 -15.33
N ALA A 344 1.13 -32.24 -15.29
CA ALA A 344 1.94 -32.69 -16.42
C ALA A 344 1.68 -34.17 -16.75
N PRO A 345 1.85 -34.61 -18.01
CA PRO A 345 1.64 -36.01 -18.41
C PRO A 345 2.48 -37.05 -17.64
N ASP A 346 3.65 -36.67 -17.12
CA ASP A 346 4.49 -37.54 -16.30
C ASP A 346 4.34 -37.27 -14.80
N ARG A 347 3.39 -36.40 -14.42
CA ARG A 347 3.10 -35.97 -13.05
C ARG A 347 4.31 -35.36 -12.35
N SER A 348 5.27 -34.85 -13.12
CA SER A 348 6.45 -34.17 -12.57
C SER A 348 6.12 -32.82 -11.95
N ALA A 349 5.08 -32.14 -12.45
CA ALA A 349 4.65 -30.85 -11.96
C ALA A 349 3.15 -30.64 -12.11
N TYR A 350 2.63 -29.67 -11.35
CA TYR A 350 1.26 -29.21 -11.44
C TYR A 350 1.16 -27.69 -11.26
N VAL A 351 0.08 -27.09 -11.76
CA VAL A 351 -0.29 -25.70 -11.48
C VAL A 351 -1.70 -25.73 -10.87
N SER A 352 -1.96 -24.90 -9.86
CA SER A 352 -3.33 -24.57 -9.45
C SER A 352 -3.75 -23.25 -10.11
N PRO A 353 -4.46 -23.27 -11.26
CA PRO A 353 -4.66 -22.05 -12.06
C PRO A 353 -5.50 -20.99 -11.35
N VAL A 354 -6.46 -21.46 -10.53
CA VAL A 354 -7.30 -20.58 -9.73
C VAL A 354 -6.46 -19.90 -8.65
N VAL A 355 -5.69 -20.66 -7.85
CA VAL A 355 -4.81 -20.09 -6.81
C VAL A 355 -3.76 -19.15 -7.41
N TYR A 356 -3.20 -19.51 -8.57
CA TYR A 356 -2.28 -18.66 -9.31
C TYR A 356 -2.91 -17.30 -9.67
N MET A 357 -4.16 -17.29 -10.16
CA MET A 357 -4.88 -16.04 -10.45
C MET A 357 -5.30 -15.28 -9.20
N TYR A 358 -5.68 -15.96 -8.11
CA TYR A 358 -5.94 -15.31 -6.83
C TYR A 358 -4.73 -14.52 -6.36
N GLY A 359 -3.54 -15.15 -6.38
CA GLY A 359 -2.32 -14.46 -6.00
C GLY A 359 -2.09 -13.18 -6.80
N PHE A 360 -2.43 -13.16 -8.09
CA PHE A 360 -2.32 -11.95 -8.91
C PHE A 360 -3.33 -10.84 -8.53
N PHE A 361 -4.56 -11.20 -8.16
CA PHE A 361 -5.59 -10.21 -7.83
C PHE A 361 -5.46 -9.61 -6.43
N TYR A 362 -4.84 -10.33 -5.50
CA TYR A 362 -4.77 -9.96 -4.08
C TYR A 362 -3.38 -9.47 -3.64
N ASP A 363 -2.34 -9.75 -4.41
CA ASP A 363 -1.01 -9.22 -4.18
C ASP A 363 -0.70 -8.09 -5.20
N PRO A 364 -0.73 -6.81 -4.78
CA PRO A 364 -0.48 -5.69 -5.69
C PRO A 364 0.95 -5.67 -6.23
N GLU A 365 1.91 -6.27 -5.52
CA GLU A 365 3.32 -6.33 -5.91
C GLU A 365 3.59 -7.49 -6.89
N ARG A 366 2.68 -8.47 -6.99
CA ARG A 366 2.88 -9.61 -7.88
C ARG A 366 2.78 -9.19 -9.35
N GLU A 367 3.85 -9.44 -10.09
CA GLU A 367 3.87 -9.24 -11.54
C GLU A 367 2.95 -10.21 -12.27
N ASN A 368 2.33 -9.75 -13.36
CA ASN A 368 1.48 -10.57 -14.21
C ASN A 368 2.32 -11.50 -15.10
N ASN A 369 2.75 -12.64 -14.56
CA ASN A 369 3.58 -13.60 -15.26
C ASN A 369 2.79 -14.65 -16.07
N THR A 370 1.48 -14.42 -16.28
CA THR A 370 0.55 -15.40 -16.88
C THR A 370 1.02 -15.92 -18.25
N LEU A 371 1.47 -15.02 -19.12
CA LEU A 371 1.96 -15.37 -20.46
C LEU A 371 3.36 -16.02 -20.40
N LEU A 372 4.21 -15.55 -19.49
CA LEU A 372 5.55 -16.10 -19.29
C LEU A 372 5.48 -17.55 -18.80
N LEU A 373 4.67 -17.82 -17.76
CA LEU A 373 4.47 -19.17 -17.21
C LEU A 373 3.94 -20.13 -18.28
N PHE A 374 2.94 -19.71 -19.07
CA PHE A 374 2.41 -20.50 -20.18
C PHE A 374 3.49 -20.87 -21.21
N ASN A 375 4.37 -19.92 -21.57
CA ASN A 375 5.46 -20.18 -22.51
C ASN A 375 6.56 -21.06 -21.91
N MET A 376 6.83 -20.91 -20.61
CA MET A 376 7.81 -21.73 -19.89
C MET A 376 7.39 -23.21 -19.83
N ILE A 377 6.10 -23.48 -19.59
CA ILE A 377 5.56 -24.86 -19.63
C ILE A 377 5.77 -25.50 -21.01
N GLY A 378 5.59 -24.74 -22.10
CA GLY A 378 5.80 -25.22 -23.47
C GLY A 378 7.26 -25.43 -23.88
N ALA A 379 8.22 -24.87 -23.15
CA ALA A 379 9.63 -25.00 -23.46
C ALA A 379 10.14 -26.39 -23.01
N LYS A 380 10.20 -27.34 -23.96
CA LYS A 380 10.65 -28.73 -23.71
C LYS A 380 11.95 -28.79 -22.89
N GLY A 381 11.95 -29.57 -21.81
CA GLY A 381 13.14 -29.97 -21.05
C GLY A 381 13.57 -29.08 -19.87
N LYS A 382 12.66 -28.30 -19.26
CA LYS A 382 13.06 -27.24 -18.29
C LYS A 382 12.32 -27.21 -16.95
N ILE A 383 11.44 -28.14 -16.64
CA ILE A 383 10.90 -28.26 -15.28
C ILE A 383 11.86 -29.17 -14.50
N PRO A 384 12.55 -28.67 -13.46
CA PRO A 384 13.55 -29.44 -12.71
C PRO A 384 12.87 -30.42 -11.73
N ALA A 385 12.03 -31.30 -12.25
CA ALA A 385 11.27 -32.28 -11.49
C ALA A 385 11.36 -33.66 -12.17
N LYS A 386 11.33 -34.71 -11.37
CA LYS A 386 11.26 -36.10 -11.83
C LYS A 386 9.79 -36.50 -12.03
N PRO A 387 9.52 -37.51 -12.87
CA PRO A 387 8.17 -38.07 -12.98
C PRO A 387 7.61 -38.45 -11.60
N GLY A 388 6.38 -38.01 -11.31
CA GLY A 388 5.69 -38.24 -10.03
C GLY A 388 6.06 -37.29 -8.88
N ASP A 389 6.91 -36.29 -9.08
CA ASP A 389 7.30 -35.35 -8.02
C ASP A 389 6.18 -34.37 -7.62
N TYR A 390 5.18 -34.13 -8.49
CA TYR A 390 4.16 -33.10 -8.31
C TYR A 390 4.73 -31.74 -7.86
N LEU A 391 5.80 -31.26 -8.51
CA LEU A 391 6.33 -29.93 -8.23
C LEU A 391 5.28 -28.85 -8.58
N HIS A 392 4.84 -28.08 -7.58
CA HIS A 392 3.98 -26.93 -7.84
C HIS A 392 4.76 -25.84 -8.59
N ILE A 393 4.26 -25.44 -9.76
CA ILE A 393 4.80 -24.33 -10.55
C ILE A 393 3.70 -23.28 -10.74
N GLY A 394 3.97 -22.02 -10.40
CA GLY A 394 3.00 -20.92 -10.57
C GLY A 394 2.84 -20.02 -9.36
#